data_AF-A0A5B7EGR9-F1
#
_entry.id   AF-A0A5B7EGR9-F1
#
_cell.length_a   1.000
_cell.length_b   1.000
_cell.length_c   1.000
_cell.angle_alpha   90.00
_cell.angle_beta   90.00
_cell.angle_gamma   90.00
#
_symmetry.space_group_name_H-M   'P 1'
#
loop_
_entity.id
_entity.type
_entity.pdbx_description
1 polymer ?
#
loop_
_entity_poly.entity_id
_entity_poly.type
_entity_poly.pdbx_seq_one_letter_code
_entity_poly.pdbx_strand_id
1 'polypeptide(L)' 'MKSHCPRNIKMFSFPHRTVDIWNGLSEEIVAVANVNVKKIKEKLDKCRYTTR' A
#
# COMPACT_ATOMS: atom_id res chain seq x y z
N MET A 1 -22.21 16.73 -1.49
CA MET A 1 -21.55 16.37 -2.76
C MET A 1 -20.53 15.29 -2.47
N LYS A 2 -20.70 14.07 -3.01
CA LYS A 2 -19.72 12.99 -2.84
C LYS A 2 -18.49 13.36 -3.67
N SER A 3 -17.34 13.56 -3.04
CA SER A 3 -16.08 13.75 -3.75
C SER A 3 -15.81 12.50 -4.58
N HIS A 4 -15.91 12.63 -5.91
CA HIS A 4 -15.42 11.59 -6.79
C HIS A 4 -13.90 11.61 -6.70
N CYS A 5 -13.33 10.71 -5.89
CA CYS A 5 -11.89 10.44 -5.93
C CYS A 5 -11.52 10.14 -7.38
N PRO A 6 -10.59 10.90 -8.00
CA PRO A 6 -10.16 10.63 -9.36
C PRO A 6 -9.56 9.21 -9.40
N ARG A 7 -10.28 8.28 -10.04
CA ARG A 7 -9.83 6.90 -10.25
C ARG A 7 -8.80 6.85 -11.36
N ASN A 8 -7.71 7.60 -11.21
CA ASN A 8 -6.59 7.50 -12.13
C ASN A 8 -5.67 6.34 -11.71
N ILE A 9 -6.24 5.13 -11.73
CA ILE A 9 -5.58 3.89 -11.27
C ILE A 9 -4.24 3.71 -11.98
N LYS A 10 -4.15 4.09 -13.26
CA LYS A 10 -2.90 4.07 -14.06
C LYS A 10 -1.80 4.99 -13.53
N MET A 11 -2.15 6.15 -13.00
CA MET A 11 -1.19 7.11 -12.44
C MET A 11 -0.68 6.69 -11.06
N PHE A 12 -1.52 5.97 -10.31
CA PHE A 12 -1.19 5.43 -8.98
C PHE A 12 -0.77 3.96 -9.00
N SER A 13 -0.76 3.31 -10.17
CA SER A 13 -0.24 1.94 -10.26
C SER A 13 1.26 2.03 -10.21
N PHE A 14 1.85 1.18 -9.38
CA PHE A 14 3.29 1.05 -9.24
C PHE A 14 3.91 0.78 -10.61
N PRO A 15 4.73 1.70 -11.15
CA PRO A 15 5.42 1.45 -12.41
C PRO A 15 6.52 0.42 -12.17
N HIS A 16 6.89 -0.30 -13.24
CA HIS A 16 7.98 -1.30 -13.26
C HIS A 16 9.28 -0.84 -12.57
N ARG A 17 9.57 0.48 -12.60
CA ARG A 17 10.71 1.08 -11.89
C ARG A 17 10.74 0.78 -10.39
N THR A 18 9.58 0.63 -9.76
CA THR A 18 9.54 0.36 -8.32
C THR A 18 9.89 -1.09 -7.99
N VAL A 19 9.76 -2.01 -8.95
CA VAL A 19 10.17 -3.42 -8.76
C VAL A 19 11.69 -3.53 -8.72
N ASP A 20 12.40 -2.86 -9.64
CA ASP A 20 13.86 -2.85 -9.64
C ASP A 20 14.44 -2.20 -8.39
N ILE A 21 13.83 -1.10 -7.93
CA ILE A 21 14.19 -0.44 -6.68
C ILE A 21 13.91 -1.37 -5.49
N TRP A 22 12.75 -2.05 -5.47
CA TRP A 22 12.38 -2.99 -4.41
C TRP A 22 13.33 -4.19 -4.34
N ASN A 23 13.73 -4.73 -5.48
CA ASN A 23 14.67 -5.85 -5.59
C ASN A 23 16.10 -5.45 -5.19
N GLY A 24 16.44 -4.15 -5.25
CA GLY A 24 17.70 -3.62 -4.76
C GLY A 24 17.74 -3.28 -3.26
N LEU A 25 16.62 -3.43 -2.54
CA LEU A 25 16.58 -3.19 -1.09
C LEU A 25 17.14 -4.39 -0.32
N SER A 26 17.80 -4.12 0.81
CA SER A 26 18.23 -5.19 1.71
C SER A 26 17.03 -5.87 2.36
N GLU A 27 17.18 -7.16 2.66
CA GLU A 27 16.13 -7.98 3.29
C GLU A 27 15.62 -7.37 4.61
N GLU A 28 16.49 -6.69 5.36
CA GLU A 28 16.13 -5.98 6.59
C GLU A 28 15.13 -4.84 6.32
N ILE A 29 15.37 -4.02 5.29
CA ILE A 29 14.48 -2.92 4.90
C ILE A 29 13.14 -3.48 4.41
N VAL A 30 13.19 -4.56 3.62
CA VAL A 30 11.98 -5.25 3.14
C VAL A 30 11.19 -5.86 4.30
N ALA A 31 11.85 -6.43 5.31
CA ALA A 31 11.22 -6.98 6.49
C ALA A 31 10.52 -5.90 7.31
N VAL A 32 11.17 -4.76 7.56
CA VAL A 32 10.57 -3.61 8.25
C VAL A 32 9.38 -3.04 7.47
N ALA A 33 9.51 -2.91 6.15
CA ALA A 33 8.41 -2.48 5.28
C ALA A 33 7.23 -3.45 5.34
N ASN A 34 7.48 -4.76 5.29
CA ASN A 34 6.43 -5.79 5.37
C ASN A 34 5.71 -5.80 6.72
N VAL A 35 6.43 -5.60 7.82
CA VAL A 35 5.82 -5.45 9.16
C VAL A 35 4.90 -4.23 9.19
N ASN A 36 5.34 -3.11 8.62
CA ASN A 36 4.51 -1.90 8.51
C ASN A 36 3.30 -2.10 7.61
N VAL A 37 3.45 -2.75 6.45
CA VAL A 37 2.35 -3.09 5.54
C VAL A 37 1.33 -3.98 6.23
N LYS A 38 1.78 -5.00 6.97
CA LYS A 38 0.91 -5.87 7.78
C LYS A 38 0.11 -5.06 8.80
N LYS A 39 0.77 -4.16 9.55
CA LYS A 39 0.12 -3.29 10.54
C LYS A 39 -0.88 -2.30 9.90
N ILE A 40 -0.59 -1.78 8.72
CA ILE A 40 -1.52 -0.92 7.95
C ILE A 40 -2.73 -1.75 7.49
N LYS A 41 -2.50 -2.96 6.95
CA LYS A 41 -3.57 -3.87 6.53
C LYS A 41 -4.49 -4.24 7.68
N GLU A 42 -3.94 -4.59 8.85
CA GLU A 42 -4.71 -4.89 10.06
C GLU A 42 -5.58 -3.71 10.51
N LYS A 43 -5.06 -2.47 10.41
CA LYS A 43 -5.85 -1.26 10.69
C LYS A 43 -6.96 -1.06 9.67
N LEU A 44 -6.68 -1.25 8.38
CA LEU A 44 -7.67 -1.12 7.31
C LEU A 44 -8.78 -2.17 7.43
N ASP A 45 -8.42 -3.42 7.73
CA ASP A 45 -9.39 -4.50 7.94
C ASP A 45 -10.29 -4.17 9.14
N LYS A 46 -9.74 -3.69 10.26
CA LYS A 46 -10.56 -3.20 11.39
C LYS A 46 -11.51 -2.07 10.98
N CYS A 47 -11.03 -1.07 10.23
CA CYS A 47 -11.87 0.02 9.75
C CYS A 47 -13.02 -0.46 8.85
N ARG A 48 -12.82 -1.52 8.06
CA ARG A 48 -13.88 -2.11 7.21
C ARG A 48 -15.00 -2.78 8.01
N TYR A 49 -14.72 -3.27 9.21
CA TYR A 49 -15.73 -3.91 10.07
C TYR A 49 -16.41 -2.94 11.04
N THR A 50 -15.86 -1.74 11.29
CA THR A 50 -16.46 -0.71 12.15
C THR A 50 -17.45 0.22 11.45
N THR A 51 -17.67 0.07 10.15
CA THR A 51 -18.64 0.88 9.36
C THR A 51 -19.94 0.10 9.08
N ARG A 52 -20.30 -0.86 9.94
CA ARG A 52 -21.61 -1.54 9.90
C ARG A 52 -22.49 -1.08 11.05
#